data_AF-T0Y8Z7-F1
#
_entry.id   AF-T0Y8Z7-F1
#
_cell.length_a   1.000
_cell.length_b   1.000
_cell.length_c   1.000
_cell.angle_alpha   90.00
_cell.angle_beta   90.00
_cell.angle_gamma   90.00
#
_symmetry.space_group_name_H-M   'P 1'
#
loop_
_entity.id
_entity.type
_entity.pdbx_description
1 polymer ?
#
loop_
_entity_poly.entity_id
_entity_poly.type
_entity_poly.pdbx_seq_one_letter_code
_entity_poly.pdbx_strand_id
1 'polypeptide(L)' 'MTVTHLSIYGDTVSIIGDYISIEYGKEAVMRLIAGSKQRTVYQYLEKQIGNIKLKKFEESFR' A
#
# COMPACT_ATOMS: atom_id res chain seq x y z
N MET A 1 2.72 7.74 -5.71
CA MET A 1 2.12 6.55 -6.35
C MET A 1 3.04 5.37 -6.09
N THR A 2 2.53 4.33 -5.40
CA THR A 2 3.24 3.06 -5.24
C THR A 2 3.36 2.37 -6.60
N VAL A 3 4.50 1.73 -6.87
CA VAL A 3 4.71 0.88 -8.05
C VAL A 3 4.04 -0.48 -7.77
N THR A 4 2.74 -0.46 -7.52
CA THR A 4 1.93 -1.64 -7.19
C THR A 4 0.70 -1.63 -8.09
N HIS A 5 0.46 -2.72 -8.81
CA HIS A 5 -0.72 -2.86 -9.64
C HIS A 5 -1.87 -3.44 -8.79
N LEU A 6 -2.99 -2.71 -8.75
CA LEU A 6 -4.21 -3.12 -8.06
C LEU A 6 -5.27 -3.47 -9.11
N SER A 7 -5.84 -4.67 -9.03
CA SER A 7 -6.99 -5.10 -9.84
C SER A 7 -8.14 -5.47 -8.92
N ILE A 8 -9.36 -5.04 -9.25
CA ILE A 8 -10.57 -5.30 -8.48
C ILE A 8 -11.54 -6.03 -9.39
N TYR A 9 -11.91 -7.25 -9.02
CA TYR A 9 -12.86 -8.11 -9.74
C TYR A 9 -14.03 -8.46 -8.82
N GLY A 10 -15.12 -7.68 -8.89
CA GLY A 10 -16.30 -7.89 -8.06
C GLY A 10 -15.99 -7.74 -6.56
N ASP A 11 -15.93 -8.87 -5.86
CA ASP A 11 -15.60 -9.01 -4.43
C ASP A 11 -14.10 -9.29 -4.17
N THR A 12 -13.34 -9.58 -5.23
CA THR A 12 -11.95 -10.03 -5.14
C THR A 12 -11.00 -8.90 -5.51
N VAL A 13 -10.01 -8.64 -4.66
CA VAL A 13 -8.97 -7.62 -4.89
C VAL A 13 -7.61 -8.30 -5.04
N SER A 14 -6.97 -8.16 -6.19
CA SER A 14 -5.63 -8.66 -6.49
C SER A 14 -4.61 -7.53 -6.40
N ILE A 15 -3.52 -7.76 -5.66
CA ILE A 15 -2.44 -6.79 -5.45
C ILE A 15 -1.14 -7.43 -5.92
N ILE A 16 -0.43 -6.79 -6.85
CA ILE A 16 0.85 -7.26 -7.38
C ILE A 16 1.93 -6.21 -7.10
N GLY A 17 2.98 -6.62 -6.39
CA GLY A 17 4.16 -5.80 -6.11
C GLY A 17 5.10 -6.46 -5.11
N ASP A 18 6.05 -5.68 -4.59
CA ASP A 18 6.97 -6.15 -3.55
C ASP A 18 6.23 -6.58 -2.27
N TYR A 19 6.82 -7.53 -1.52
CA TYR A 19 6.27 -8.05 -0.27
C TYR A 19 5.79 -6.94 0.69
N ILE A 20 6.65 -5.95 0.91
CA ILE A 20 6.36 -4.79 1.78
C ILE A 20 5.18 -3.97 1.21
N SER A 21 5.16 -3.73 -0.09
CA SER A 21 4.12 -2.95 -0.77
C SER A 21 2.76 -3.66 -0.75
N ILE A 22 2.74 -5.00 -0.81
CA ILE A 22 1.52 -5.81 -0.73
C ILE A 22 0.85 -5.64 0.63
N GLU A 23 1.62 -5.66 1.72
CA GLU A 23 1.09 -5.53 3.08
C GLU A 23 0.38 -4.18 3.29
N TYR A 24 1.00 -3.09 2.83
CA TYR A 24 0.40 -1.76 2.88
C TYR A 24 -0.83 -1.62 1.98
N GLY A 25 -0.80 -2.24 0.79
CA GLY A 25 -1.94 -2.30 -0.11
C GLY A 25 -3.14 -3.01 0.53
N LYS A 26 -2.91 -4.15 1.19
CA LYS A 26 -3.95 -4.90 1.91
C LYS A 26 -4.58 -4.05 3.01
N GLU A 27 -3.77 -3.41 3.85
CA GLU A 27 -4.27 -2.55 4.94
C GLU A 27 -5.09 -1.38 4.41
N ALA A 28 -4.66 -0.76 3.30
CA ALA A 28 -5.43 0.30 2.64
C ALA A 28 -6.80 -0.19 2.15
N VAL A 29 -6.87 -1.38 1.54
CA VAL A 29 -8.13 -2.00 1.10
C VAL A 29 -9.03 -2.31 2.30
N MET A 30 -8.49 -2.89 3.38
CA MET A 30 -9.25 -3.18 4.60
C MET A 30 -9.85 -1.90 5.21
N ARG A 31 -9.10 -0.79 5.20
CA ARG A 31 -9.60 0.51 5.67
C ARG A 31 -10.75 1.03 4.82
N LEU A 32 -10.66 0.88 3.50
CA LEU A 32 -11.76 1.26 2.60
C LEU A 32 -13.02 0.42 2.87
N ILE A 33 -12.87 -0.90 3.03
CA ILE A 33 -13.97 -1.82 3.38
C ILE A 33 -14.60 -1.44 4.72
N ALA A 34 -13.79 -1.04 5.70
CA ALA A 34 -14.26 -0.57 7.01
C ALA A 34 -14.94 0.82 6.97
N GLY A 35 -15.11 1.44 5.79
CA GLY A 35 -15.76 2.73 5.63
C GLY A 35 -14.87 3.94 5.89
N SER A 36 -13.54 3.75 5.93
CA SER A 36 -12.62 4.88 6.06
C SER A 36 -12.73 5.79 4.84
N LYS A 37 -12.66 7.11 5.08
CA LYS A 37 -12.64 8.10 4.00
C LYS A 37 -11.45 7.82 3.08
N GLN A 38 -11.67 7.83 1.77
CA GLN A 38 -10.60 7.65 0.77
C GLN A 38 -9.42 8.60 1.00
N ARG A 39 -9.69 9.86 1.39
CA ARG A 39 -8.64 10.85 1.74
C ARG A 39 -7.70 10.33 2.83
N THR A 40 -8.24 9.72 3.89
CA THR A 40 -7.46 9.16 5.00
C THR A 40 -6.63 7.97 4.54
N VAL A 41 -7.17 7.14 3.64
CA VAL A 41 -6.45 6.00 3.06
C VAL A 41 -5.31 6.47 2.15
N TYR A 42 -5.52 7.51 1.34
CA TYR A 42 -4.46 8.11 0.53
C TYR A 42 -3.33 8.71 1.39
N GLN A 43 -3.67 9.47 2.42
CA GLN A 43 -2.68 10.02 3.37
C GLN A 43 -1.89 8.92 4.08
N TYR A 44 -2.56 7.82 4.45
CA TYR A 44 -1.90 6.65 5.01
C TYR A 44 -0.90 6.05 4.00
N LEU A 45 -1.32 5.80 2.76
CA LEU A 45 -0.45 5.25 1.71
C LEU A 45 0.75 6.16 1.41
N GLU A 46 0.55 7.48 1.32
CA GLU A 46 1.63 8.43 1.12
C GLU A 46 2.67 8.38 2.25
N LYS A 47 2.21 8.30 3.51
CA LYS A 47 3.10 8.17 4.66
C LYS A 47 3.92 6.87 4.58
N GLN A 48 3.27 5.76 4.20
CA GLN A 48 3.98 4.48 4.07
C GLN A 48 4.98 4.46 2.93
N ILE A 49 4.71 5.14 1.80
CA ILE A 49 5.69 5.27 0.71
C ILE A 49 6.99 5.91 1.20
N GLY A 50 6.90 6.92 2.07
CA GLY A 50 8.08 7.53 2.70
C GLY A 50 8.89 6.51 3.51
N ASN A 51 8.21 5.70 4.32
CA ASN A 51 8.84 4.65 5.13
C ASN A 51 9.46 3.55 4.27
N ILE A 52 8.82 3.15 3.18
CA ILE A 52 9.33 2.11 2.27
C ILE A 52 10.62 2.59 1.60
N LYS A 53 10.65 3.84 1.12
CA LYS A 53 11.87 4.40 0.52
C LYS A 53 13.01 4.46 1.52
N LEU A 54 12.74 4.83 2.77
CA LEU A 54 13.73 4.85 3.83
C LEU A 54 14.25 3.44 4.14
N LYS A 55 13.37 2.46 4.32
CA LYS A 55 13.77 1.05 4.55
C LYS A 55 14.58 0.48 3.39
N LYS A 56 14.15 0.71 2.14
CA LYS A 56 14.89 0.28 0.94
C LYS A 56 16.27 0.93 0.87
N PHE A 57 16.38 2.20 1.29
CA PHE A 57 17.66 2.89 1.40
C PHE A 57 18.51 2.21 2.46
N GLU A 58 18.04 2.05 3.69
CA GLU A 58 18.76 1.35 4.77
C GLU A 58 19.23 -0.06 4.39
N GLU A 59 18.40 -0.84 3.71
CA GLU A 59 18.74 -2.18 3.20
C GLU A 59 19.84 -2.15 2.12
N SER A 60 19.94 -1.05 1.36
CA SER A 60 20.97 -0.88 0.32
C SER A 60 22.35 -0.50 0.87
N PHE A 61 22.43 -0.02 2.13
CA PHE A 61 23.69 0.33 2.80
C PHE A 61 24.21 -0.77 3.74
N ARG A 62 23.60 -1.96 3.70
CA ARG A 62 24.00 -3.14 4.46
C ARG A 62 24.61 -4.18 3.55
#